data_AF-A0A373VQI7-F1
#
_entry.id   AF-A0A373VQI7-F1
#
_cell.length_a   1.000
_cell.length_b   1.000
_cell.length_c   1.000
_cell.angle_alpha   90.00
_cell.angle_beta   90.00
_cell.angle_gamma   90.00
#
_symmetry.space_group_name_H-M   'P 1'
#
loop_
_entity.id
_entity.type
_entity.pdbx_description
1 polymer ?
#
loop_
_entity_poly.entity_id
_entity_poly.type
_entity_poly.pdbx_seq_one_letter_code
_entity_poly.pdbx_strand_id
1 'polypeptide(L)'
;MLFQKDIYDGYIKKIDRKKKEVNENKKERKRSLKKSVLQFPPISGDFLKPSEKVSFCTFLRFCRRASLAVETALVLPLFFLGMVTMISFMDIYQIQTLHLQKLCEKTKDAGMYAYVLDGKGPDKVTLPDVYSYTPVGGLIPLSNVWMHNTITVHAWTGAEEQENSGKTEKQEEMVYVTESGSVYHRKLGCRYLKVSIQQVAGSGISSMRNSYGEKYAACESCSRGQKPAGSVYVTSTGNRYHNQETCSGLKRTVKLVKLSQAGSMHACSSCG
;
A
#
# COMPACT_ATOMS: atom_id res chain seq x y z
N MET A 1 14.63 -11.58 -22.86
CA MET A 1 15.84 -11.25 -22.05
C MET A 1 16.48 -9.90 -22.40
N LEU A 2 16.48 -9.44 -23.66
CA LEU A 2 17.09 -8.15 -24.04
C LEU A 2 16.38 -6.94 -23.40
N PHE A 3 15.04 -6.90 -23.43
CA PHE A 3 14.25 -5.81 -22.86
C PHE A 3 14.46 -5.54 -21.35
N GLN A 4 14.73 -6.57 -20.55
CA GLN A 4 14.94 -6.40 -19.11
C GLN A 4 16.35 -5.91 -18.78
N LYS A 5 17.33 -6.26 -19.63
CA LYS A 5 18.69 -5.74 -19.57
C LYS A 5 18.74 -4.26 -19.93
N ASP A 6 17.96 -3.85 -20.93
CA ASP A 6 17.85 -2.46 -21.37
C ASP A 6 17.21 -1.55 -20.31
N ILE A 7 16.22 -2.06 -19.57
CA ILE A 7 15.59 -1.34 -18.45
C ILE A 7 16.55 -1.22 -17.27
N TYR A 8 17.27 -2.30 -16.93
CA TYR A 8 18.26 -2.30 -15.84
C TYR A 8 19.44 -1.38 -16.14
N ASP A 9 20.00 -1.43 -17.35
CA ASP A 9 21.08 -0.54 -17.80
C ASP A 9 20.61 0.92 -17.87
N GLY A 10 19.36 1.16 -18.26
CA GLY A 10 18.73 2.49 -18.22
C GLY A 10 18.62 3.06 -16.80
N TYR A 11 18.31 2.20 -15.81
CA TYR A 11 18.26 2.57 -14.40
C TYR A 11 19.64 2.84 -13.81
N ILE A 12 20.63 1.99 -14.09
CA ILE A 12 22.02 2.18 -13.66
C ILE A 12 22.59 3.48 -14.24
N LYS A 13 22.37 3.76 -15.54
CA LYS A 13 22.78 5.04 -16.16
C LYS A 13 22.15 6.26 -15.50
N LYS A 14 20.88 6.17 -15.06
CA LYS A 14 20.22 7.27 -14.31
C LYS A 14 20.84 7.48 -12.93
N ILE A 15 21.20 6.39 -12.23
CA ILE A 15 21.87 6.47 -10.92
C ILE A 15 23.26 7.10 -11.07
N ASP A 16 24.04 6.69 -12.07
CA ASP A 16 25.38 7.23 -12.32
C ASP A 16 25.34 8.71 -12.74
N ARG A 17 24.35 9.11 -13.55
CA ARG A 17 24.15 10.52 -13.91
C ARG A 17 23.84 11.37 -12.69
N LYS A 18 22.93 10.91 -11.82
CA LYS A 18 22.57 11.61 -10.57
C LYS A 18 23.75 11.70 -9.60
N LYS A 19 24.59 10.67 -9.56
CA LYS A 19 25.82 10.63 -8.76
C LYS A 19 26.88 11.62 -9.28
N LYS A 20 27.03 11.75 -10.60
CA LYS A 20 27.89 12.77 -11.23
C LYS A 20 27.41 14.20 -10.94
N GLU A 21 26.12 14.49 -11.12
CA GLU A 21 25.53 15.81 -10.82
C GLU A 21 25.71 16.21 -9.35
N VAL A 22 25.57 15.27 -8.40
CA VAL A 22 25.82 15.52 -6.97
C VAL A 22 27.30 15.80 -6.69
N ASN A 23 28.21 15.13 -7.38
CA ASN A 23 29.65 15.31 -7.17
C ASN A 23 30.15 16.64 -7.75
N GLU A 24 29.61 17.08 -8.88
CA GLU A 24 29.86 18.42 -9.44
C GLU A 24 29.32 19.51 -8.51
N ASN A 25 28.08 19.41 -8.04
CA ASN A 25 27.51 20.35 -7.06
C ASN A 25 28.33 20.42 -5.76
N LYS A 26 28.88 19.29 -5.29
CA LYS A 26 29.78 19.24 -4.12
C LYS A 26 31.13 19.90 -4.41
N LYS A 27 31.66 19.78 -5.63
CA LYS A 27 32.91 20.42 -6.07
C LYS A 27 32.73 21.93 -6.25
N GLU A 28 31.59 22.38 -6.75
CA GLU A 28 31.21 23.79 -6.84
C GLU A 28 31.02 24.43 -5.46
N ARG A 29 30.29 23.78 -4.53
CA ARG A 29 30.17 24.25 -3.13
C ARG A 29 31.52 24.35 -2.42
N LYS A 30 32.44 23.39 -2.65
CA LYS A 30 33.81 23.47 -2.09
C LYS A 30 34.67 24.56 -2.74
N ARG A 31 34.42 24.92 -4.01
CA ARG A 31 35.07 26.04 -4.69
C ARG A 31 34.51 27.39 -4.23
N SER A 32 33.21 27.50 -3.97
CA SER A 32 32.61 28.75 -3.48
C SER A 32 32.93 29.01 -2.00
N LEU A 33 33.00 27.97 -1.16
CA LEU A 33 33.42 28.07 0.24
C LEU A 33 34.90 28.43 0.42
N LYS A 34 35.75 28.30 -0.62
CA LYS A 34 37.15 28.73 -0.58
C LYS A 34 37.36 30.24 -0.77
N LYS A 35 36.30 31.04 -0.95
CA LYS A 35 36.40 32.50 -1.15
C LYS A 35 35.95 33.35 0.05
N SER A 36 35.60 32.74 1.18
CA SER A 36 35.27 33.44 2.42
C SER A 36 36.18 32.94 3.55
N VAL A 37 37.45 33.35 3.49
CA VAL A 37 38.35 33.29 4.65
C VAL A 37 38.37 34.69 5.22
N LEU A 38 37.61 34.88 6.31
CA LEU A 38 37.80 36.01 7.23
C LEU A 38 39.26 36.00 7.66
N GLN A 39 39.97 37.07 7.32
CA GLN A 39 41.32 37.37 7.79
C GLN A 39 41.27 37.55 9.31
N PHE A 40 41.94 36.67 10.04
CA PHE A 40 42.41 36.93 11.39
C PHE A 40 43.95 36.97 11.38
N PRO A 41 44.60 37.87 12.14
CA PRO A 41 46.05 38.06 12.09
C PRO A 41 46.80 36.89 12.75
N PRO A 42 48.10 36.70 12.45
CA PRO A 42 48.84 35.52 12.90
C PRO A 42 49.34 35.72 14.33
N ILE A 43 49.13 34.72 15.19
CA ILE A 43 49.87 34.55 16.44
C ILE A 43 50.68 33.28 16.29
N SER A 44 51.99 33.45 16.19
CA SER A 44 53.03 32.42 16.27
C SER A 44 52.96 31.70 17.62
N GLY A 45 52.95 30.36 17.59
CA GLY A 45 53.08 29.54 18.79
C GLY A 45 52.93 28.06 18.45
N ASP A 46 53.97 27.30 18.74
CA ASP A 46 54.25 25.97 18.22
C ASP A 46 53.23 24.86 18.55
N PHE A 47 53.19 23.91 17.61
CA PHE A 47 52.42 22.67 17.60
C PHE A 47 52.57 21.80 18.85
N LEU A 48 51.46 21.52 19.53
CA LEU A 48 51.26 20.26 20.27
C LEU A 48 49.82 19.75 20.05
N LYS A 49 49.73 18.56 19.44
CA LYS A 49 48.50 17.85 19.04
C LYS A 49 47.57 17.58 20.24
N PRO A 50 46.24 17.82 20.16
CA PRO A 50 45.31 17.24 21.11
C PRO A 50 44.88 15.85 20.62
N SER A 51 45.26 14.82 21.37
CA SER A 51 44.65 13.49 21.31
C SER A 51 43.23 13.60 21.87
N GLU A 52 42.23 13.63 20.98
CA GLU A 52 40.80 13.64 21.33
C GLU A 52 40.40 12.33 22.05
N LYS A 53 40.52 12.35 23.38
CA LYS A 53 39.72 11.52 24.28
C LYS A 53 39.00 12.49 25.21
N VAL A 54 37.84 12.97 24.78
CA VAL A 54 36.99 13.80 25.63
C VAL A 54 36.29 12.87 26.63
N SER A 55 36.90 12.69 27.79
CA SER A 55 36.32 11.96 28.90
C SER A 55 35.24 12.83 29.56
N PHE A 56 33.99 12.35 29.51
CA PHE A 56 32.84 12.94 30.23
C PHE A 56 33.03 12.98 31.76
N CYS A 57 34.04 12.28 32.30
CA CYS A 57 34.27 12.21 33.74
C CYS A 57 34.85 13.49 34.36
N THR A 58 35.36 14.44 33.56
CA THR A 58 35.87 15.72 34.09
C THR A 58 34.74 16.70 34.40
N PHE A 59 33.63 16.65 33.66
CA PHE A 59 32.48 17.53 33.88
C PHE A 59 31.73 17.19 35.18
N LEU A 60 31.57 15.90 35.49
CA LEU A 60 30.98 15.43 36.75
C LEU A 60 31.81 15.77 38.00
N ARG A 61 33.12 16.02 37.85
CA ARG A 61 33.98 16.38 38.98
C ARG A 61 33.80 17.84 39.42
N PHE A 62 33.34 18.72 38.52
CA PHE A 62 33.04 20.13 38.80
C PHE A 62 31.72 20.31 39.57
N CYS A 63 30.78 19.36 39.44
CA CYS A 63 29.46 19.42 40.09
C CYS A 63 29.43 18.93 41.56
N ARG A 64 30.54 18.48 42.15
CA ARG A 64 30.55 17.90 43.53
C ARG A 64 30.31 18.91 44.67
N ARG A 65 30.18 20.21 44.38
CA ARG A 65 29.76 21.26 45.34
C ARG A 65 28.98 22.37 44.61
N ALA A 66 27.79 22.07 44.11
CA ALA A 66 26.96 23.03 43.39
C ALA A 66 25.71 23.41 44.22
N SER A 67 25.29 24.67 44.14
CA SER A 67 24.07 25.16 44.78
C SER A 67 22.82 24.66 44.03
N LEU A 68 21.68 24.59 44.72
CA LEU A 68 20.38 24.11 44.18
C LEU A 68 20.00 24.74 42.83
N ALA A 69 20.42 25.98 42.58
CA ALA A 69 20.21 26.68 41.30
C ALA A 69 21.08 26.17 40.13
N VAL A 70 22.30 25.70 40.40
CA VAL A 70 23.20 25.15 39.38
C VAL A 70 22.75 23.75 38.95
N GLU A 71 22.18 22.98 39.89
CA GLU A 71 21.59 21.67 39.59
C GLU A 71 20.38 21.83 38.66
N THR A 72 19.45 22.76 38.96
CA THR A 72 18.28 23.00 38.10
C THR A 72 18.64 23.60 36.74
N ALA A 73 19.67 24.44 36.66
CA ALA A 73 20.16 25.01 35.41
C ALA A 73 20.72 23.96 34.43
N LEU A 74 21.17 22.80 34.91
CA LEU A 74 21.63 21.68 34.07
C LEU A 74 20.54 20.64 33.81
N VAL A 75 19.65 20.39 34.77
CA VAL A 75 18.56 19.41 34.62
C VAL A 75 17.57 19.83 33.53
N LEU A 76 17.21 21.12 33.46
CA LEU A 76 16.20 21.59 32.52
C LEU A 76 16.66 21.47 31.05
N PRO A 77 17.88 21.89 30.65
CA PRO A 77 18.38 21.66 29.28
C PRO A 77 18.54 20.17 28.93
N LEU A 78 18.97 19.34 29.87
CA LEU A 78 19.09 17.89 29.65
C LEU A 78 17.72 17.23 29.44
N PHE A 79 16.70 17.67 30.18
CA PHE A 79 15.34 17.20 29.99
C PHE A 79 14.79 17.56 28.60
N PHE A 80 14.93 18.83 28.17
CA PHE A 80 14.51 19.23 26.83
C PHE A 80 15.30 18.54 25.73
N LEU A 81 16.60 18.32 25.92
CA LEU A 81 17.42 17.51 25.02
C LEU A 81 16.89 16.07 24.93
N GLY A 82 16.51 15.47 26.05
CA GLY A 82 15.87 14.15 26.12
C GLY A 82 14.54 14.11 25.34
N MET A 83 13.69 15.12 25.52
CA MET A 83 12.42 15.21 24.78
C MET A 83 12.64 15.37 23.28
N VAL A 84 13.55 16.25 22.86
CA VAL A 84 13.87 16.47 21.43
C VAL A 84 14.46 15.21 20.79
N THR A 85 15.35 14.51 21.50
CA THR A 85 15.92 13.25 20.98
C THR A 85 14.85 12.16 20.86
N MET A 86 13.97 12.00 21.83
CA MET A 86 12.85 11.05 21.75
C MET A 86 11.89 11.36 20.60
N ILE A 87 11.51 12.63 20.42
CA ILE A 87 10.68 13.05 19.29
C ILE A 87 11.38 12.76 17.95
N SER A 88 12.68 13.06 17.86
CA SER A 88 13.48 12.76 16.66
C SER A 88 13.51 11.27 16.33
N PHE A 89 13.64 10.39 17.34
CA PHE A 89 13.58 8.94 17.14
C PHE A 89 12.20 8.47 16.65
N MET A 90 11.12 9.03 17.20
CA MET A 90 9.77 8.72 16.75
C MET A 90 9.55 9.10 15.28
N ASP A 91 10.00 10.28 14.87
CA ASP A 91 9.89 10.75 13.48
C ASP A 91 10.69 9.87 12.51
N ILE A 92 11.92 9.47 12.89
CA ILE A 92 12.74 8.54 12.12
C ILE A 92 12.01 7.21 11.94
N TYR A 93 11.44 6.68 13.02
CA TYR A 93 10.73 5.40 12.99
C TYR A 93 9.48 5.46 12.11
N GLN A 94 8.70 6.54 12.18
CA GLN A 94 7.56 6.75 11.30
C GLN A 94 7.97 6.76 9.83
N ILE A 95 9.02 7.49 9.48
CA ILE A 95 9.49 7.56 8.09
C ILE A 95 10.02 6.21 7.62
N GLN A 96 10.77 5.50 8.47
CA GLN A 96 11.26 4.17 8.16
C GLN A 96 10.12 3.18 7.91
N THR A 97 9.09 3.19 8.76
CA THR A 97 7.92 2.29 8.60
C THR A 97 7.13 2.62 7.33
N LEU A 98 6.92 3.90 7.01
CA LEU A 98 6.24 4.32 5.78
C LEU A 98 7.01 3.90 4.53
N HIS A 99 8.32 4.14 4.47
CA HIS A 99 9.15 3.71 3.36
C HIS A 99 9.16 2.18 3.20
N LEU A 100 9.27 1.45 4.33
CA LEU A 100 9.28 -0.01 4.32
C LEU A 100 7.95 -0.58 3.82
N GLN A 101 6.81 -0.06 4.29
CA GLN A 101 5.49 -0.50 3.84
C GLN A 101 5.30 -0.26 2.34
N LYS A 102 5.63 0.94 1.86
CA LYS A 102 5.53 1.31 0.45
C LYS A 102 6.44 0.48 -0.45
N LEU A 103 7.66 0.20 0.00
CA LEU A 103 8.57 -0.68 -0.72
C LEU A 103 8.03 -2.12 -0.74
N CYS A 104 7.47 -2.59 0.38
CA CYS A 104 6.91 -3.94 0.48
C CYS A 104 5.75 -4.14 -0.48
N GLU A 105 4.81 -3.20 -0.53
CA GLU A 105 3.68 -3.19 -1.46
C GLU A 105 4.16 -3.23 -2.92
N LYS A 106 5.04 -2.30 -3.31
CA LYS A 106 5.59 -2.27 -4.67
C LYS A 106 6.34 -3.54 -5.05
N THR A 107 7.07 -4.13 -4.10
CA THR A 107 7.82 -5.36 -4.37
C THR A 107 6.85 -6.53 -4.53
N LYS A 108 5.79 -6.62 -3.71
CA LYS A 108 4.73 -7.62 -3.84
C LYS A 108 4.00 -7.52 -5.18
N ASP A 109 3.63 -6.30 -5.58
CA ASP A 109 3.01 -6.07 -6.89
C ASP A 109 3.94 -6.50 -8.03
N ALA A 110 5.23 -6.11 -7.95
CA ALA A 110 6.23 -6.55 -8.92
C ALA A 110 6.40 -8.08 -8.93
N GLY A 111 6.35 -8.73 -7.77
CA GLY A 111 6.38 -10.19 -7.64
C GLY A 111 5.18 -10.88 -8.27
N MET A 112 3.99 -10.27 -8.16
CA MET A 112 2.76 -10.77 -8.81
C MET A 112 2.83 -10.65 -10.34
N TYR A 113 3.40 -9.56 -10.87
CA TYR A 113 3.50 -9.34 -12.30
C TYR A 113 4.77 -9.92 -12.95
N ALA A 114 5.70 -10.49 -12.18
CA ALA A 114 6.96 -11.04 -12.70
C ALA A 114 6.81 -12.40 -13.44
N TYR A 115 5.59 -12.78 -13.83
CA TYR A 115 5.34 -14.01 -14.57
C TYR A 115 6.02 -13.96 -15.95
N VAL A 116 6.70 -15.05 -16.31
CA VAL A 116 7.29 -15.23 -17.63
C VAL A 116 6.56 -16.38 -18.31
N LEU A 117 6.07 -16.15 -19.53
CA LEU A 117 5.27 -17.10 -20.32
C LEU A 117 5.99 -18.44 -20.57
N ASP A 118 7.31 -18.47 -20.45
CA ASP A 118 8.14 -19.66 -20.68
C ASP A 118 8.44 -20.47 -19.41
N GLY A 119 7.78 -20.18 -18.27
CA GLY A 119 8.03 -20.85 -16.99
C GLY A 119 9.42 -20.59 -16.38
N LYS A 120 10.23 -19.74 -17.01
CA LYS A 120 11.57 -19.31 -16.55
C LYS A 120 11.55 -17.91 -15.93
N GLY A 121 10.58 -17.67 -15.05
CA GLY A 121 10.52 -16.45 -14.26
C GLY A 121 11.60 -16.44 -13.17
N PRO A 122 11.99 -15.26 -12.64
CA PRO A 122 12.84 -15.20 -11.46
C PRO A 122 12.05 -15.62 -10.21
N ASP A 123 12.51 -16.63 -9.47
CA ASP A 123 11.85 -17.11 -8.24
C ASP A 123 11.68 -16.03 -7.16
N LYS A 124 12.57 -15.03 -7.18
CA LYS A 124 12.60 -13.92 -6.23
C LYS A 124 12.78 -12.59 -6.96
N VAL A 125 12.01 -11.59 -6.54
CA VAL A 125 12.10 -10.21 -7.00
C VAL A 125 12.65 -9.36 -5.86
N THR A 126 13.71 -8.60 -6.14
CA THR A 126 14.39 -7.76 -5.15
C THR A 126 14.37 -6.29 -5.56
N LEU A 127 13.80 -5.42 -4.73
CA LEU A 127 13.76 -3.98 -4.99
C LEU A 127 14.55 -3.21 -3.90
N PRO A 128 15.54 -2.39 -4.29
CA PRO A 128 16.19 -1.45 -3.39
C PRO A 128 15.45 -0.10 -3.33
N ASP A 129 15.38 0.51 -2.15
CA ASP A 129 14.96 1.90 -1.93
C ASP A 129 16.08 2.67 -1.21
N VAL A 130 16.35 3.88 -1.70
CA VAL A 130 17.37 4.77 -1.15
C VAL A 130 16.77 6.15 -0.98
N TYR A 131 16.68 6.59 0.27
CA TYR A 131 16.12 7.88 0.63
C TYR A 131 17.01 8.60 1.63
N SER A 132 16.94 9.93 1.65
CA SER A 132 17.62 10.75 2.63
C SER A 132 16.60 11.36 3.59
N TYR A 133 16.94 11.35 4.88
CA TYR A 133 16.11 11.93 5.93
C TYR A 133 16.85 13.07 6.63
N THR A 134 16.13 14.16 6.86
CA THR A 134 16.56 15.31 7.65
C THR A 134 15.83 15.31 8.99
N PRO A 135 16.51 15.07 10.12
CA PRO A 135 15.86 15.12 11.42
C PRO A 135 15.36 16.53 11.73
N VAL A 136 14.20 16.60 12.37
CA VAL A 136 13.57 17.87 12.77
C VAL A 136 14.25 18.36 14.05
N GLY A 137 15.17 19.31 13.91
CA GLY A 137 15.87 19.93 15.03
C GLY A 137 16.11 21.41 14.77
N GLY A 138 15.13 22.26 15.06
CA GLY A 138 15.09 23.68 14.68
C GLY A 138 16.22 24.59 15.22
N LEU A 139 17.18 24.05 15.99
CA LEU A 139 18.31 24.80 16.54
C LEU A 139 19.68 24.33 16.01
N ILE A 140 19.78 23.12 15.44
CA ILE A 140 21.03 22.56 14.94
C ILE A 140 20.78 21.98 13.54
N PRO A 141 21.38 22.54 12.47
CA PRO A 141 21.27 21.97 11.13
C PRO A 141 22.03 20.64 11.07
N LEU A 142 21.32 19.55 11.35
CA LEU A 142 21.87 18.19 11.24
C LEU A 142 21.95 17.77 9.76
N SER A 143 23.04 17.11 9.40
CA SER A 143 23.25 16.61 8.04
C SER A 143 22.26 15.50 7.69
N ASN A 144 21.84 15.47 6.42
CA ASN A 144 20.97 14.41 5.90
C ASN A 144 21.60 13.03 6.11
N VAL A 145 20.83 12.10 6.67
CA VAL A 145 21.22 10.69 6.80
C VAL A 145 20.66 9.91 5.61
N TRP A 146 21.52 9.13 4.94
CA TRP A 146 21.11 8.28 3.84
C TRP A 146 20.73 6.90 4.37
N MET A 147 19.52 6.44 4.04
CA MET A 147 19.00 5.12 4.39
C MET A 147 18.95 4.24 3.15
N HIS A 148 19.35 2.98 3.31
CA HIS A 148 19.32 1.96 2.27
C HIS A 148 18.46 0.79 2.74
N ASN A 149 17.32 0.58 2.09
CA ASN A 149 16.43 -0.55 2.37
C ASN A 149 16.38 -1.46 1.15
N THR A 150 16.37 -2.78 1.36
CA THR A 150 16.20 -3.76 0.29
C THR A 150 15.15 -4.76 0.72
N ILE A 151 14.16 -5.01 -0.12
CA ILE A 151 13.13 -6.03 0.11
C ILE A 151 13.24 -7.09 -0.98
N THR A 152 13.14 -8.34 -0.55
CA THR A 152 13.11 -9.52 -1.43
C THR A 152 11.79 -10.24 -1.21
N VAL A 153 11.03 -10.47 -2.27
CA VAL A 153 9.80 -11.28 -2.23
C VAL A 153 9.91 -12.43 -3.22
N HIS A 154 9.12 -13.48 -3.00
CA HIS A 154 8.94 -14.52 -3.99
C HIS A 154 8.06 -14.02 -5.14
N ALA A 155 8.43 -14.34 -6.37
CA ALA A 155 7.55 -14.12 -7.51
C ALA A 155 6.40 -15.11 -7.50
N TRP A 156 5.27 -14.71 -8.07
CA TRP A 156 4.18 -15.63 -8.36
C TRP A 156 4.54 -16.47 -9.60
N THR A 157 4.87 -17.75 -9.41
CA THR A 157 5.27 -18.68 -10.48
C THR A 157 4.07 -19.48 -11.05
N GLY A 158 2.85 -19.13 -10.65
CA GLY A 158 1.66 -19.92 -10.95
C GLY A 158 1.45 -21.05 -9.94
N ALA A 159 0.28 -21.70 -10.01
CA ALA A 159 0.09 -22.99 -9.39
C ALA A 159 0.61 -24.04 -10.37
N GLU A 160 1.65 -24.78 -9.99
CA GLU A 160 1.93 -26.05 -10.65
C GLU A 160 0.71 -26.94 -10.39
N GLU A 161 -0.17 -27.08 -11.38
CA GLU A 161 -0.96 -28.29 -11.48
C GLU A 161 0.10 -29.39 -11.62
N GLN A 162 0.33 -30.16 -10.56
CA GLN A 162 1.13 -31.36 -10.68
C GLN A 162 0.45 -32.20 -11.75
N GLU A 163 0.99 -32.18 -12.97
CA GLU A 163 0.76 -33.21 -13.96
C GLU A 163 1.37 -34.47 -13.38
N ASN A 164 0.58 -35.11 -12.51
CA ASN A 164 0.84 -36.43 -12.02
C ASN A 164 0.74 -37.33 -13.26
N SER A 165 1.90 -37.56 -13.86
CA SER A 165 2.13 -38.49 -14.95
C SER A 165 1.41 -39.80 -14.62
N GLY A 166 0.24 -40.01 -15.25
CA GLY A 166 -0.52 -41.25 -15.13
C GLY A 166 -2.01 -41.15 -14.81
N LYS A 167 -2.59 -39.96 -14.57
CA LYS A 167 -4.06 -39.82 -14.54
C LYS A 167 -4.50 -38.65 -15.39
N THR A 168 -5.26 -38.95 -16.44
CA THR A 168 -6.09 -37.99 -17.17
C THR A 168 -7.13 -37.41 -16.19
N GLU A 169 -6.73 -36.46 -15.35
CA GLU A 169 -7.69 -35.62 -14.63
C GLU A 169 -8.36 -34.75 -15.70
N LYS A 170 -9.56 -35.16 -16.09
CA LYS A 170 -10.43 -34.36 -16.94
C LYS A 170 -10.52 -32.98 -16.32
N GLN A 171 -10.18 -31.93 -17.07
CA GLN A 171 -10.44 -30.55 -16.67
C GLN A 171 -11.89 -30.45 -16.21
N GLU A 172 -12.11 -30.34 -14.90
CA GLU A 172 -13.44 -30.29 -14.34
C GLU A 172 -14.04 -28.91 -14.64
N GLU A 173 -15.16 -28.88 -15.34
CA GLU A 173 -15.82 -27.64 -15.73
C GLU A 173 -16.22 -26.82 -14.49
N MET A 174 -15.84 -25.55 -14.44
CA MET A 174 -16.18 -24.63 -13.35
C MET A 174 -17.51 -23.94 -13.64
N VAL A 175 -18.40 -23.91 -12.66
CA VAL A 175 -19.74 -23.32 -12.76
C VAL A 175 -20.01 -22.33 -11.63
N TYR A 176 -20.93 -21.40 -11.89
CA TYR A 176 -21.38 -20.38 -10.95
C TYR A 176 -22.64 -20.84 -10.24
N VAL A 177 -22.63 -20.78 -8.91
CA VAL A 177 -23.75 -21.18 -8.05
C VAL A 177 -24.05 -20.05 -7.07
N THR A 178 -25.33 -19.82 -6.78
CA THR A 178 -25.74 -18.88 -5.72
C THR A 178 -26.05 -19.63 -4.44
N GLU A 179 -25.80 -19.01 -3.28
CA GLU A 179 -25.96 -19.67 -1.97
C GLU A 179 -27.35 -20.26 -1.72
N SER A 180 -28.40 -19.61 -2.24
CA SER A 180 -29.79 -20.06 -2.14
C SER A 180 -30.35 -20.60 -3.46
N GLY A 181 -29.52 -20.75 -4.50
CA GLY A 181 -29.98 -21.21 -5.81
C GLY A 181 -30.08 -22.72 -5.87
N SER A 182 -30.98 -23.22 -6.72
CA SER A 182 -31.11 -24.66 -7.03
C SER A 182 -30.47 -25.05 -8.37
N VAL A 183 -29.93 -24.07 -9.09
CA VAL A 183 -29.36 -24.24 -10.43
C VAL A 183 -27.94 -23.71 -10.51
N TYR A 184 -27.14 -24.34 -11.36
CA TYR A 184 -25.81 -23.84 -11.71
C TYR A 184 -25.86 -23.07 -13.05
N HIS A 185 -24.91 -22.16 -13.22
CA HIS A 185 -24.78 -21.30 -14.38
C HIS A 185 -23.37 -21.42 -14.97
N ARG A 186 -23.22 -21.46 -16.30
CA ARG A 186 -21.88 -21.43 -16.92
C ARG A 186 -21.37 -20.02 -17.21
N LYS A 187 -22.27 -19.02 -17.24
CA LYS A 187 -21.94 -17.63 -17.56
C LYS A 187 -22.26 -16.69 -16.41
N LEU A 188 -21.27 -15.93 -15.92
CA LEU A 188 -21.44 -14.82 -14.97
C LEU A 188 -22.48 -13.77 -15.44
N GLY A 189 -22.53 -13.54 -16.75
CA GLY A 189 -23.46 -12.59 -17.38
C GLY A 189 -24.89 -13.10 -17.52
N CYS A 190 -25.24 -14.26 -16.94
CA CYS A 190 -26.61 -14.76 -17.00
C CYS A 190 -27.58 -13.75 -16.38
N ARG A 191 -28.71 -13.49 -17.04
CA ARG A 191 -29.77 -12.57 -16.57
C ARG A 191 -30.27 -12.91 -15.16
N TYR A 192 -30.25 -14.19 -14.79
CA TYR A 192 -30.65 -14.66 -13.46
C TYR A 192 -29.62 -14.38 -12.37
N LEU A 193 -28.32 -14.28 -12.72
CA LEU A 193 -27.25 -13.90 -11.80
C LEU A 193 -27.09 -12.38 -11.73
N LYS A 194 -26.90 -11.75 -12.90
CA LYS A 194 -26.69 -10.31 -13.04
C LYS A 194 -28.02 -9.62 -13.35
N VAL A 195 -28.76 -9.30 -12.28
CA VAL A 195 -30.02 -8.57 -12.40
C VAL A 195 -29.77 -7.09 -12.66
N SER A 196 -30.48 -6.54 -13.65
CA SER A 196 -30.44 -5.13 -14.00
C SER A 196 -31.30 -4.33 -13.02
N ILE A 197 -30.66 -3.51 -12.20
CA ILE A 197 -31.30 -2.64 -11.21
C ILE A 197 -31.39 -1.22 -11.79
N GLN A 198 -32.54 -0.58 -11.61
CA GLN A 198 -32.78 0.81 -11.96
C GLN A 198 -33.13 1.60 -10.70
N GLN A 199 -32.49 2.75 -10.53
CA GLN A 199 -32.81 3.69 -9.46
C GLN A 199 -33.83 4.72 -9.98
N VAL A 200 -34.93 4.89 -9.25
CA VAL A 200 -36.01 5.81 -9.65
C VAL A 200 -36.48 6.62 -8.43
N ALA A 201 -37.04 7.80 -8.67
CA ALA A 201 -37.64 8.62 -7.61
C ALA A 201 -38.84 7.90 -6.98
N GLY A 202 -38.87 7.84 -5.64
CA GLY A 202 -39.95 7.15 -4.93
C GLY A 202 -41.33 7.81 -5.09
N SER A 203 -41.39 9.09 -5.45
CA SER A 203 -42.63 9.79 -5.77
C SER A 203 -43.33 9.24 -7.02
N GLY A 204 -42.57 8.70 -7.98
CA GLY A 204 -43.08 8.18 -9.26
C GLY A 204 -43.37 6.68 -9.28
N ILE A 205 -43.09 5.96 -8.18
CA ILE A 205 -43.18 4.49 -8.19
C ILE A 205 -44.61 3.97 -8.36
N SER A 206 -45.61 4.73 -7.88
CA SER A 206 -47.02 4.36 -7.93
C SER A 206 -47.61 4.38 -9.35
N SER A 207 -47.08 5.25 -10.22
CA SER A 207 -47.48 5.36 -11.62
C SER A 207 -46.67 4.45 -12.55
N MET A 208 -45.45 4.07 -12.14
CA MET A 208 -44.60 3.16 -12.89
C MET A 208 -45.15 1.73 -12.97
N ARG A 209 -44.80 1.05 -14.07
CA ARG A 209 -45.11 -0.37 -14.29
C ARG A 209 -43.85 -1.14 -14.72
N ASN A 210 -43.83 -2.43 -14.43
CA ASN A 210 -42.78 -3.33 -14.91
C ASN A 210 -43.02 -3.70 -16.40
N SER A 211 -42.12 -4.50 -16.99
CA SER A 211 -42.24 -4.95 -18.38
C SER A 211 -43.52 -5.75 -18.68
N TYR A 212 -44.19 -6.27 -17.64
CA TYR A 212 -45.44 -7.02 -17.73
C TYR A 212 -46.69 -6.18 -17.42
N GLY A 213 -46.53 -4.88 -17.18
CA GLY A 213 -47.64 -3.97 -16.85
C GLY A 213 -48.09 -3.99 -15.39
N GLU A 214 -47.36 -4.65 -14.49
CA GLU A 214 -47.69 -4.73 -13.08
C GLU A 214 -47.17 -3.54 -12.28
N LYS A 215 -47.84 -3.25 -11.15
CA LYS A 215 -47.42 -2.22 -10.19
C LYS A 215 -46.31 -2.74 -9.26
N TYR A 216 -45.44 -1.84 -8.82
CA TYR A 216 -44.42 -2.18 -7.82
C TYR A 216 -44.98 -2.09 -6.40
N ALA A 217 -45.02 -3.23 -5.70
CA ALA A 217 -45.34 -3.32 -4.29
C ALA A 217 -44.11 -3.13 -3.39
N ALA A 218 -44.31 -2.90 -2.09
CA ALA A 218 -43.20 -2.79 -1.15
C ALA A 218 -42.49 -4.15 -0.98
N CYS A 219 -41.16 -4.11 -0.94
CA CYS A 219 -40.37 -5.27 -0.53
C CYS A 219 -40.62 -5.65 0.93
N GLU A 220 -40.76 -6.95 1.20
CA GLU A 220 -41.03 -7.50 2.53
C GLU A 220 -39.85 -7.41 3.50
N SER A 221 -38.63 -7.29 2.99
CA SER A 221 -37.42 -7.19 3.83
C SER A 221 -36.99 -5.74 4.06
N CYS A 222 -36.77 -4.95 3.01
CA CYS A 222 -36.21 -3.60 3.14
C CYS A 222 -37.23 -2.46 3.15
N SER A 223 -38.52 -2.73 2.87
CA SER A 223 -39.54 -1.68 2.69
C SER A 223 -40.85 -2.00 3.43
N ARG A 224 -40.85 -2.99 4.33
CA ARG A 224 -42.04 -3.41 5.07
C ARG A 224 -42.55 -2.30 5.98
N GLY A 225 -43.78 -1.84 5.73
CA GLY A 225 -44.42 -0.78 6.52
C GLY A 225 -43.84 0.63 6.30
N GLN A 226 -42.94 0.80 5.33
CA GLN A 226 -42.32 2.09 5.03
C GLN A 226 -42.87 2.66 3.72
N LYS A 227 -42.94 3.99 3.65
CA LYS A 227 -43.21 4.70 2.40
C LYS A 227 -41.98 4.62 1.47
N PRO A 228 -42.15 4.80 0.16
CA PRO A 228 -41.03 4.89 -0.78
C PRO A 228 -40.06 5.99 -0.35
N ALA A 229 -38.77 5.67 -0.27
CA ALA A 229 -37.72 6.66 -0.01
C ALA A 229 -37.57 7.65 -1.18
N GLY A 230 -36.77 8.70 -1.02
CA GLY A 230 -36.54 9.69 -2.10
C GLY A 230 -36.04 9.06 -3.40
N SER A 231 -35.21 8.01 -3.28
CA SER A 231 -34.88 7.12 -4.38
C SER A 231 -35.13 5.67 -3.98
N VAL A 232 -35.66 4.88 -4.91
CA VAL A 232 -35.97 3.46 -4.74
C VAL A 232 -35.37 2.67 -5.90
N TYR A 233 -35.09 1.40 -5.64
CA TYR A 233 -34.50 0.48 -6.60
C TYR A 233 -35.55 -0.50 -7.08
N VAL A 234 -35.64 -0.65 -8.39
CA VAL A 234 -36.55 -1.58 -9.06
C VAL A 234 -35.81 -2.40 -10.10
N THR A 235 -36.43 -3.48 -10.54
CA THR A 235 -35.93 -4.31 -11.64
C THR A 235 -37.02 -4.38 -12.70
N SER A 236 -36.65 -4.42 -13.98
CA SER A 236 -37.63 -4.39 -15.07
C SER A 236 -38.60 -5.57 -15.08
N THR A 237 -38.17 -6.72 -14.56
CA THR A 237 -38.98 -7.94 -14.45
C THR A 237 -39.65 -8.12 -13.09
N GLY A 238 -39.15 -7.46 -12.05
CA GLY A 238 -39.69 -7.60 -10.70
C GLY A 238 -40.97 -6.80 -10.54
N ASN A 239 -41.71 -7.08 -9.48
CA ASN A 239 -42.92 -6.35 -9.08
C ASN A 239 -42.78 -5.72 -7.68
N ARG A 240 -41.55 -5.61 -7.16
CA ARG A 240 -41.27 -5.00 -5.86
C ARG A 240 -40.27 -3.86 -5.99
N TYR A 241 -40.49 -2.80 -5.22
CA TYR A 241 -39.51 -1.73 -5.03
C TYR A 241 -38.76 -1.94 -3.73
N HIS A 242 -37.51 -1.45 -3.72
CA HIS A 242 -36.60 -1.59 -2.59
C HIS A 242 -36.06 -0.22 -2.19
N ASN A 243 -36.08 0.11 -0.88
CA ASN A 243 -35.47 1.35 -0.38
C ASN A 243 -33.94 1.25 -0.26
N GLN A 244 -33.38 0.04 -0.24
CA GLN A 244 -31.95 -0.21 -0.09
C GLN A 244 -31.42 -1.05 -1.26
N GLU A 245 -30.30 -0.62 -1.85
CA GLU A 245 -29.58 -1.40 -2.88
C GLU A 245 -28.97 -2.69 -2.30
N THR A 246 -28.68 -2.69 -1.00
CA THR A 246 -28.12 -3.83 -0.26
C THR A 246 -29.13 -4.92 0.08
N CYS A 247 -30.39 -4.75 -0.31
CA CYS A 247 -31.44 -5.74 -0.05
C CYS A 247 -31.06 -7.11 -0.63
N SER A 248 -31.22 -8.17 0.17
CA SER A 248 -31.01 -9.56 -0.24
C SER A 248 -31.92 -9.99 -1.40
N GLY A 249 -33.06 -9.32 -1.60
CA GLY A 249 -33.92 -9.54 -2.77
C GLY A 249 -33.34 -9.01 -4.10
N LEU A 250 -32.34 -8.12 -4.03
CA LEU A 250 -31.65 -7.57 -5.20
C LEU A 250 -30.28 -8.21 -5.41
N LYS A 251 -29.54 -8.41 -4.31
CA LYS A 251 -28.17 -8.96 -4.34
C LYS A 251 -28.18 -10.49 -4.37
N ARG A 252 -27.33 -11.07 -5.22
CA ARG A 252 -27.03 -12.51 -5.23
C ARG A 252 -25.55 -12.72 -4.95
N THR A 253 -25.23 -13.47 -3.92
CA THR A 253 -23.86 -13.92 -3.66
C THR A 253 -23.56 -15.11 -4.57
N VAL A 254 -22.58 -14.96 -5.47
CA VAL A 254 -22.21 -15.99 -6.45
C VAL A 254 -20.86 -16.60 -6.06
N LYS A 255 -20.78 -17.93 -6.09
CA LYS A 255 -19.55 -18.71 -5.86
C LYS A 255 -19.18 -19.46 -7.14
N LEU A 256 -17.88 -19.55 -7.42
CA LEU A 256 -17.34 -20.36 -8.50
C LEU A 256 -16.92 -21.72 -7.93
N VAL A 257 -17.51 -22.79 -8.43
CA VAL A 257 -17.43 -24.14 -7.85
C VAL A 257 -17.24 -25.15 -8.98
N LYS A 258 -16.56 -26.28 -8.72
CA LYS A 258 -16.43 -27.37 -9.69
C LYS A 258 -17.80 -27.99 -9.97
N LEU A 259 -18.10 -28.40 -11.20
CA LEU A 259 -19.39 -29.03 -11.53
C LEU A 259 -19.66 -30.29 -10.69
N SER A 260 -18.62 -31.05 -10.36
CA SER A 260 -18.66 -32.21 -9.45
C SER A 260 -19.17 -31.85 -8.04
N GLN A 261 -18.85 -30.65 -7.57
CA GLN A 261 -19.27 -30.11 -6.28
C GLN A 261 -20.64 -29.42 -6.32
N ALA A 262 -21.16 -29.10 -7.51
CA ALA A 262 -22.50 -28.56 -7.69
C ALA A 262 -23.61 -29.59 -7.37
N GLY A 263 -23.25 -30.85 -7.14
CA GLY A 263 -24.14 -31.89 -6.62
C GLY A 263 -25.33 -32.15 -7.54
N SER A 264 -26.54 -32.12 -6.99
CA SER A 264 -27.80 -32.37 -7.71
C SER A 264 -28.43 -31.11 -8.34
N MET A 265 -27.69 -30.00 -8.44
CA MET A 265 -28.22 -28.78 -9.06
C MET A 265 -28.43 -28.97 -10.55
N HIS A 266 -29.55 -28.46 -11.06
CA HIS A 266 -29.85 -28.53 -12.48
C HIS A 266 -29.19 -27.37 -13.25
N ALA A 267 -28.96 -27.59 -14.54
CA ALA A 267 -28.43 -26.58 -15.43
C ALA A 267 -29.43 -25.42 -15.59
N CYS A 268 -28.98 -24.18 -15.55
CA CYS A 268 -29.83 -23.02 -15.82
C CYS A 268 -30.42 -23.07 -17.25
N SER A 269 -31.72 -22.85 -17.40
CA SER A 269 -32.39 -22.87 -18.71
C SER A 269 -31.82 -21.89 -19.75
N SER A 270 -31.15 -20.82 -19.32
CA SER A 270 -30.57 -19.80 -20.22
C SER A 270 -29.08 -20.00 -20.51
N CYS A 271 -28.33 -20.67 -19.63
CA CYS A 271 -26.86 -20.72 -19.75
C CYS A 271 -26.23 -22.02 -19.22
N GLY A 272 -27.06 -23.02 -18.94
CA GLY A 272 -26.69 -24.34 -18.44
C GLY A 272 -26.22 -25.28 -19.53
#